data_AF-A0A537PAG6-F1
#
_entry.id   AF-A0A537PAG6-F1
#
_cell.length_a   1.000
_cell.length_b   1.000
_cell.length_c   1.000
_cell.angle_alpha   90.00
_cell.angle_beta   90.00
_cell.angle_gamma   90.00
#
_symmetry.space_group_name_H-M   'P 1'
#
loop_
_entity.id
_entity.type
_entity.pdbx_description
1 polymer ?
#
loop_
_entity_poly.entity_id
_entity_poly.type
_entity_poly.pdbx_seq_one_letter_code
_entity_poly.pdbx_strand_id
1 'polypeptide(L)'
;MIKSFEDIQAIGKDSVDAYVASATALSKGFQTITAEAVDFSRKSFERGTEAFEKASSAKSFDKALEVQQGYAKEAYEAFLGEVNKLGELYLATAKEAYKPFEAKLASLTPKVTK
;
A
#
# COMPACT_ATOMS: atom_id res chain seq x y z
N MET A 1 42.73 8.23 15.37
CA MET A 1 42.61 6.77 15.35
C MET A 1 41.76 6.42 14.14
N ILE A 2 42.35 5.86 13.09
CA ILE A 2 41.58 5.35 11.94
C ILE A 2 40.67 4.27 12.52
N LYS A 3 39.34 4.38 12.32
CA LYS A 3 38.38 3.35 12.75
C LYS A 3 38.94 1.98 12.37
N SER A 4 38.88 1.00 13.29
CA SER A 4 39.54 -0.28 13.07
C SER A 4 39.03 -0.91 11.77
N PHE A 5 39.86 -1.72 11.11
CA PHE A 5 39.46 -2.40 9.87
C PHE A 5 38.19 -3.26 10.10
N GLU A 6 38.06 -3.84 11.30
CA GLU A 6 36.87 -4.57 11.75
C GLU A 6 35.62 -3.67 11.83
N ASP A 7 35.74 -2.44 12.35
CA ASP A 7 34.62 -1.49 12.38
C ASP A 7 34.16 -1.10 10.96
N ILE A 8 35.10 -0.92 10.02
CA ILE A 8 34.79 -0.61 8.63
C ILE A 8 34.09 -1.80 7.96
N GLN A 9 34.52 -3.03 8.25
CA GLN A 9 33.93 -4.25 7.71
C GLN A 9 32.52 -4.50 8.27
N ALA A 10 32.32 -4.27 9.58
CA ALA A 10 31.01 -4.34 10.24
C ALA A 10 30.03 -3.31 9.68
N ILE A 11 30.47 -2.05 9.50
CA ILE A 11 29.65 -1.00 8.86
C ILE A 11 29.24 -1.41 7.44
N GLY A 12 30.13 -2.03 6.67
CA GLY A 12 29.85 -2.54 5.34
C GLY A 12 28.78 -3.63 5.34
N LYS A 13 28.93 -4.65 6.19
CA LYS A 13 27.98 -5.77 6.32
C LYS A 13 26.60 -5.31 6.80
N ASP A 14 26.54 -4.51 7.86
CA ASP A 14 25.28 -3.97 8.41
C ASP A 14 24.55 -3.07 7.40
N SER A 15 25.29 -2.42 6.51
CA SER A 15 24.68 -1.63 5.43
C SER A 15 23.98 -2.53 4.42
N VAL A 16 24.62 -3.63 4.00
CA VAL A 16 24.02 -4.62 3.10
C VAL A 16 22.75 -5.24 3.71
N ASP A 17 22.80 -5.63 4.98
CA ASP A 17 21.64 -6.23 5.66
C ASP A 17 20.46 -5.24 5.73
N ALA A 18 20.71 -3.96 5.98
CA ALA A 18 19.67 -2.91 5.95
C ALA A 18 19.05 -2.72 4.56
N TYR A 19 19.86 -2.75 3.50
CA TYR A 19 19.35 -2.69 2.11
C TYR A 19 18.50 -3.91 1.76
N VAL A 20 18.94 -5.12 2.13
CA VAL A 20 18.18 -6.36 1.90
C VAL A 20 16.84 -6.32 2.64
N ALA A 21 16.83 -5.87 3.89
CA ALA A 21 15.61 -5.71 4.68
C ALA A 21 14.64 -4.69 4.04
N SER A 22 15.16 -3.55 3.59
CA SER A 22 14.39 -2.52 2.89
C SER A 22 13.79 -3.01 1.58
N ALA A 23 14.58 -3.69 0.74
CA ALA A 23 14.13 -4.30 -0.50
C ALA A 23 13.02 -5.35 -0.25
N THR A 24 13.18 -6.17 0.79
CA THR A 24 12.18 -7.15 1.20
C THR A 24 10.87 -6.48 1.64
N ALA A 25 10.95 -5.40 2.41
CA ALA A 25 9.78 -4.63 2.84
C ALA A 25 9.04 -3.99 1.65
N LEU A 26 9.78 -3.41 0.70
CA LEU A 26 9.22 -2.88 -0.55
C LEU A 26 8.51 -3.98 -1.35
N SER A 27 9.16 -5.14 -1.56
CA SER A 27 8.56 -6.25 -2.28
C SER A 27 7.25 -6.73 -1.65
N LYS A 28 7.21 -6.85 -0.31
CA LYS A 28 5.98 -7.22 0.41
C LYS A 28 4.89 -6.16 0.27
N GLY A 29 5.24 -4.88 0.41
CA GLY A 29 4.30 -3.78 0.22
C GLY A 29 3.67 -3.79 -1.18
N PHE A 30 4.47 -4.01 -2.23
CA PHE A 30 3.97 -4.16 -3.59
C PHE A 30 3.04 -5.37 -3.76
N GLN A 31 3.32 -6.49 -3.11
CA GLN A 31 2.43 -7.65 -3.10
C GLN A 31 1.08 -7.31 -2.46
N THR A 32 1.08 -6.58 -1.34
CA THR A 32 -0.15 -6.12 -0.67
C THR A 32 -0.94 -5.15 -1.55
N ILE A 33 -0.29 -4.16 -2.16
CA ILE A 33 -0.93 -3.22 -3.09
C ILE A 33 -1.55 -3.95 -4.28
N THR A 34 -0.83 -4.93 -4.85
CA THR A 34 -1.32 -5.73 -5.98
C THR A 34 -2.56 -6.54 -5.57
N ALA A 35 -2.52 -7.17 -4.40
CA ALA A 35 -3.66 -7.94 -3.89
C ALA A 35 -4.89 -7.06 -3.68
N GLU A 36 -4.71 -5.84 -3.16
CA GLU A 36 -5.78 -4.87 -2.99
C GLU A 36 -6.39 -4.45 -4.33
N ALA A 37 -5.55 -4.08 -5.31
CA ALA A 37 -6.03 -3.68 -6.63
C ALA A 37 -6.82 -4.81 -7.33
N VAL A 38 -6.38 -6.06 -7.17
CA VAL A 38 -7.12 -7.24 -7.68
C VAL A 38 -8.47 -7.38 -6.98
N ASP A 39 -8.52 -7.20 -5.65
CA ASP A 39 -9.76 -7.28 -4.89
C ASP A 39 -10.76 -6.18 -5.27
N PHE A 40 -10.29 -4.93 -5.41
CA PHE A 40 -11.11 -3.82 -5.86
C PHE A 40 -11.65 -4.05 -7.28
N SER A 41 -10.83 -4.60 -8.18
CA SER A 41 -11.27 -4.94 -9.55
C SER A 41 -12.38 -5.99 -9.54
N ARG A 42 -12.22 -7.06 -8.75
CA ARG A 42 -13.25 -8.10 -8.57
C ARG A 42 -14.57 -7.50 -8.07
N LYS A 43 -14.52 -6.72 -6.98
CA LYS A 43 -15.70 -6.08 -6.40
C LYS A 43 -16.37 -5.09 -7.35
N SER A 44 -15.58 -4.37 -8.16
CA SER A 44 -16.11 -3.46 -9.17
C SER A 44 -16.86 -4.19 -10.27
N PHE A 45 -16.37 -5.37 -10.69
CA PHE A 45 -17.07 -6.24 -11.63
C PHE A 45 -18.38 -6.80 -11.04
N GLU A 46 -18.36 -7.26 -9.79
CA GLU A 46 -19.54 -7.74 -9.07
C GLU A 46 -20.62 -6.65 -8.98
N ARG A 47 -20.26 -5.44 -8.55
CA ARG A 47 -21.18 -4.27 -8.50
C ARG A 47 -21.80 -3.95 -9.86
N GLY A 48 -20.98 -3.97 -10.93
CA GLY A 48 -21.46 -3.70 -12.28
C GLY A 48 -22.45 -4.76 -12.77
N THR A 49 -22.16 -6.03 -12.48
CA THR A 49 -23.03 -7.16 -12.83
C THR A 49 -24.35 -7.07 -12.06
N GLU A 50 -24.30 -6.80 -10.76
CA GLU A 50 -25.51 -6.62 -9.94
C GLU A 50 -26.38 -5.46 -10.42
N ALA A 51 -25.76 -4.32 -10.76
CA ALA A 51 -26.47 -3.17 -11.32
C ALA A 51 -27.12 -3.52 -12.67
N PHE A 52 -26.42 -4.26 -13.53
CA PHE A 52 -26.95 -4.71 -14.81
C PHE A 52 -28.15 -5.67 -14.64
N GLU A 53 -28.07 -6.64 -13.74
CA GLU A 53 -29.17 -7.57 -13.45
C GLU A 53 -30.41 -6.83 -12.91
N LYS A 54 -30.20 -5.88 -12.00
CA LYS A 54 -31.29 -5.03 -11.48
C LYS A 54 -31.91 -4.14 -12.55
N ALA A 55 -31.09 -3.55 -13.41
CA ALA A 55 -31.58 -2.68 -14.49
C ALA A 55 -32.33 -3.48 -15.57
N SER A 56 -31.83 -4.65 -15.96
CA SER A 56 -32.45 -5.51 -16.97
C SER A 56 -33.78 -6.13 -16.51
N SER A 57 -33.95 -6.33 -15.20
CA SER A 57 -35.22 -6.79 -14.60
C SER A 57 -36.19 -5.65 -14.25
N ALA A 58 -35.83 -4.39 -14.52
CA ALA A 58 -36.67 -3.24 -14.23
C ALA A 58 -37.92 -3.20 -15.12
N LYS A 59 -39.08 -2.92 -14.52
CA LYS A 59 -40.38 -2.87 -15.23
C LYS A 59 -40.61 -1.59 -16.04
N SER A 60 -39.71 -0.61 -15.95
CA SER A 60 -39.79 0.67 -16.65
C SER A 60 -38.41 1.30 -16.76
N PHE A 61 -38.27 2.24 -17.69
CA PHE A 61 -37.03 2.98 -17.90
C PHE A 61 -36.64 3.83 -16.68
N ASP A 62 -37.60 4.48 -16.01
CA ASP A 62 -37.33 5.28 -14.81
C ASP A 62 -36.71 4.42 -13.69
N LYS A 63 -37.16 3.17 -13.54
CA LYS A 63 -36.57 2.23 -12.57
C LYS A 63 -35.18 1.76 -12.94
N ALA A 64 -34.90 1.57 -14.23
CA ALA A 64 -33.54 1.28 -14.69
C ALA A 64 -32.60 2.48 -14.46
N LEU A 65 -33.09 3.71 -14.64
CA LEU A 65 -32.33 4.93 -14.34
C LEU A 65 -32.02 5.08 -12.85
N GLU A 66 -32.99 4.78 -11.96
CA GLU A 66 -32.75 4.76 -10.51
C GLU A 66 -31.61 3.79 -10.15
N VAL A 67 -31.59 2.59 -10.74
CA VAL A 67 -30.51 1.60 -10.54
C VAL A 67 -29.16 2.15 -11.02
N GLN A 68 -29.11 2.73 -12.22
CA GLN A 68 -27.87 3.29 -12.77
C GLN A 68 -27.33 4.45 -11.92
N GLN A 69 -28.20 5.32 -11.40
CA GLN A 69 -27.81 6.40 -10.48
C GLN A 69 -27.26 5.85 -9.17
N GLY A 70 -27.90 4.82 -8.61
CA GLY A 70 -27.41 4.12 -7.43
C GLY A 70 -26.03 3.51 -7.64
N TYR A 71 -25.84 2.78 -8.74
CA TYR A 71 -24.55 2.22 -9.14
C TYR A 71 -23.48 3.30 -9.28
N ALA A 72 -23.77 4.41 -9.96
CA ALA A 72 -22.80 5.49 -10.14
C ALA A 72 -22.36 6.09 -8.79
N LYS A 73 -23.29 6.30 -7.86
CA LYS A 73 -22.98 6.77 -6.51
C LYS A 73 -22.10 5.78 -5.75
N GLU A 74 -22.50 4.51 -5.73
CA GLU A 74 -21.76 3.46 -5.01
C GLU A 74 -20.35 3.25 -5.59
N ALA A 75 -20.23 3.21 -6.92
CA ALA A 75 -18.94 3.09 -7.60
C ALA A 75 -18.01 4.26 -7.27
N TYR A 76 -18.55 5.48 -7.17
CA TYR A 76 -17.78 6.66 -6.78
C TYR A 76 -17.30 6.60 -5.33
N GLU A 77 -18.19 6.27 -4.39
CA GLU A 77 -17.84 6.12 -2.98
C GLU A 77 -16.78 5.02 -2.77
N ALA A 78 -16.96 3.87 -3.45
CA ALA A 78 -16.00 2.78 -3.41
C ALA A 78 -14.64 3.17 -3.99
N PHE A 79 -14.61 3.89 -5.10
CA PHE A 79 -13.37 4.36 -5.72
C PHE A 79 -12.61 5.31 -4.79
N LEU A 80 -13.29 6.27 -4.16
CA LEU A 80 -12.64 7.15 -3.18
C LEU A 80 -12.09 6.37 -1.99
N GLY A 81 -12.83 5.37 -1.51
CA GLY A 81 -12.36 4.45 -0.47
C GLY A 81 -11.06 3.75 -0.87
N GLU A 82 -11.00 3.22 -2.10
CA GLU A 82 -9.83 2.55 -2.65
C GLU A 82 -8.63 3.47 -2.78
N VAL A 83 -8.82 4.71 -3.28
CA VAL A 83 -7.74 5.69 -3.40
C VAL A 83 -7.11 6.00 -2.03
N ASN A 84 -7.93 6.19 -1.00
CA ASN A 84 -7.43 6.41 0.36
C ASN A 84 -6.65 5.21 0.87
N LYS A 85 -7.20 4.00 0.68
CA LYS A 85 -6.57 2.75 1.12
C LYS A 85 -5.22 2.49 0.43
N LEU A 86 -5.14 2.71 -0.89
CA LEU A 86 -3.88 2.63 -1.61
C LEU A 86 -2.87 3.66 -1.08
N GLY A 87 -3.30 4.89 -0.82
CA GLY A 87 -2.44 5.92 -0.21
C GLY A 87 -1.86 5.48 1.14
N GLU A 88 -2.68 4.88 2.00
CA GLU A 88 -2.24 4.32 3.29
C GLU A 88 -1.25 3.17 3.09
N LEU A 89 -1.50 2.26 2.14
CA LEU A 89 -0.61 1.14 1.83
C LEU A 89 0.74 1.60 1.29
N TYR A 90 0.77 2.62 0.42
CA TYR A 90 2.02 3.21 -0.06
C TYR A 90 2.81 3.84 1.09
N LEU A 91 2.14 4.61 1.96
CA LEU A 91 2.79 5.22 3.12
C LEU A 91 3.33 4.17 4.09
N ALA A 92 2.56 3.12 4.38
CA ALA A 92 2.99 2.02 5.23
C ALA A 92 4.20 1.28 4.64
N THR A 93 4.16 1.00 3.34
CA THR A 93 5.27 0.38 2.61
C THR A 93 6.54 1.22 2.70
N ALA A 94 6.43 2.53 2.47
CA ALA A 94 7.57 3.43 2.59
C ALA A 94 8.14 3.44 4.02
N LYS A 95 7.28 3.54 5.04
CA LYS A 95 7.72 3.51 6.46
C LYS A 95 8.47 2.22 6.80
N GLU A 96 7.94 1.05 6.45
CA GLU A 96 8.60 -0.22 6.71
C GLU A 96 9.90 -0.38 5.91
N ALA A 97 9.96 0.15 4.68
CA ALA A 97 11.19 0.16 3.88
C ALA A 97 12.28 1.09 4.44
N TYR A 98 11.92 2.17 5.14
CA TYR A 98 12.88 3.12 5.73
C TYR A 98 13.36 2.72 7.13
N LYS A 99 12.56 1.94 7.87
CA LYS A 99 12.85 1.50 9.24
C LYS A 99 14.25 0.91 9.48
N PRO A 100 14.85 0.09 8.58
CA PRO A 100 16.21 -0.44 8.78
C PRO A 100 17.29 0.65 8.85
N PHE A 101 17.03 1.83 8.28
CA PHE A 101 17.97 2.96 8.27
C PHE A 101 17.80 3.86 9.50
N GLU A 102 16.59 3.98 10.05
CA GLU A 102 16.35 4.70 11.31
C GLU A 102 17.13 4.07 12.48
N ALA A 103 17.16 2.74 12.53
CA ALA A 103 17.96 1.99 13.50
C ALA A 103 19.48 2.28 13.38
N LYS A 104 19.96 2.59 12.17
CA LYS A 104 21.35 2.97 11.89
C LYS A 104 21.65 4.43 12.25
N LEU A 105 20.70 5.34 12.06
CA LEU A 105 20.89 6.74 12.43
C LEU A 105 20.99 6.89 13.96
N ALA A 106 20.19 6.12 14.70
CA ALA A 106 20.23 6.06 16.16
C ALA A 106 21.53 5.45 16.72
N SER A 107 22.17 4.53 15.98
CA SER A 107 23.48 3.96 16.39
C SER A 107 24.67 4.87 16.06
N LEU A 108 24.49 5.86 15.18
CA LEU A 108 25.50 6.85 14.78
C LEU A 108 25.42 8.18 15.55
N THR A 109 24.29 8.48 16.19
CA THR A 109 24.23 9.58 17.17
C THR A 109 25.07 9.22 18.39
N PRO A 110 26.15 9.95 18.70
CA PRO A 110 26.91 9.70 19.92
C PRO A 110 25.95 9.90 21.10
N LYS A 111 25.88 8.93 22.01
CA LYS A 111 25.29 9.17 23.33
C LYS A 111 25.97 10.42 23.87
N VAL A 112 25.23 11.52 24.00
CA VAL A 112 25.72 12.72 24.70
C VAL A 112 26.03 12.26 26.11
N THR A 113 27.30 11.93 26.32
CA THR A 113 27.81 11.45 27.60
C THR A 113 28.08 12.73 28.37
N LYS A 114 27.18 13.04 29.31
CA LYS A 114 27.50 14.01 30.37
C LYS A 114 28.53 13.40 31.31
#